data_AF-A0AAN6VVW6-F1
#
_entry.id   AF-A0AAN6VVW6-F1
#
_cell.length_a   1.000
_cell.length_b   1.000
_cell.length_c   1.000
_cell.angle_alpha   90.00
_cell.angle_beta   90.00
_cell.angle_gamma   90.00
#
_symmetry.space_group_name_H-M   'P 1'
#
loop_
_entity.id
_entity.type
_entity.pdbx_description
1 polymer ?
#
loop_
_entity_poly.entity_id
_entity_poly.type
_entity_poly.pdbx_seq_one_letter_code
_entity_poly.pdbx_strand_id
1 'polypeptide(L)'
;MAGIRLPPWGYPVDEDLDEPPPASVADVIPPFKQYGEHNCGDHQHNFNNKLACSNCHTRVKLGELHDLPCGDLICRDCLLVKAFSVKYSIEKNRDEIHESRKKMVDIDLAFFDHPNMISSERNLLIRRHTLLKRKVIRLAGFTCCGVDMRLDRFLPCLSTMVSRELWLAARWLSDTPNARRVCAWPDCGAYLPVCCGYPVPEECARRWYCVVCQGNSMDCARTLEMAQTRFPFLPRGQPALTPSS
;
A
#
# COMPACT_ATOMS: atom_id res chain seq x y z
N MET A 1 37.08 -14.39 -36.80
CA MET A 1 36.15 -13.38 -36.26
C MET A 1 34.79 -14.03 -36.16
N ALA A 2 34.41 -14.45 -34.95
CA ALA A 2 33.18 -15.20 -34.71
C ALA A 2 32.00 -14.22 -34.59
N GLY A 3 30.96 -14.46 -35.39
CA GLY A 3 29.73 -13.67 -35.38
C GLY A 3 28.95 -13.88 -34.08
N ILE A 4 28.50 -12.77 -33.50
CA ILE A 4 27.62 -12.77 -32.33
C ILE A 4 26.23 -13.24 -32.81
N ARG A 5 25.88 -14.49 -32.49
CA ARG A 5 24.49 -14.98 -32.59
C ARG A 5 23.70 -14.40 -31.42
N LEU A 6 22.74 -13.52 -31.72
CA LEU A 6 21.69 -13.17 -30.76
C LEU A 6 20.84 -14.42 -30.47
N PRO A 7 20.36 -14.61 -29.22
CA PRO A 7 19.45 -15.70 -28.87
C PRO A 7 18.10 -15.56 -29.60
N PRO A 8 17.40 -16.66 -29.91
CA PRO A 8 16.22 -16.69 -30.79
C PRO A 8 14.93 -16.16 -30.14
N TRP A 9 15.01 -15.56 -28.95
CA TRP A 9 13.86 -14.96 -28.26
C TRP A 9 13.77 -13.48 -28.62
N GLY A 10 13.53 -13.20 -29.90
CA GLY A 10 12.89 -11.94 -30.27
C GLY A 10 11.49 -11.99 -29.69
N TYR A 11 11.29 -11.37 -28.52
CA TYR A 11 9.94 -11.10 -28.07
C TYR A 11 9.27 -10.29 -29.17
N PRO A 12 8.08 -10.71 -29.66
CA PRO A 12 7.23 -9.78 -30.38
C PRO A 12 7.12 -8.54 -29.48
N VAL A 13 7.30 -7.37 -30.06
CA VAL A 13 6.81 -6.15 -29.42
C VAL A 13 5.30 -6.30 -29.51
N ASP A 14 4.72 -7.08 -28.60
CA ASP A 14 3.29 -7.25 -28.53
C ASP A 14 2.72 -5.86 -28.32
N GLU A 15 1.80 -5.50 -29.20
CA GLU A 15 0.87 -4.37 -29.08
C GLU A 15 -0.09 -4.59 -27.89
N ASP A 16 0.40 -5.17 -26.78
CA ASP A 16 -0.22 -5.18 -25.46
C ASP A 16 -0.12 -3.76 -24.89
N LEU A 17 -0.80 -2.86 -25.59
CA LEU A 17 -1.29 -1.59 -25.10
C LEU A 17 -1.83 -1.81 -23.70
N ASP A 18 -1.59 -0.85 -22.81
CA ASP A 18 -2.05 -0.75 -21.43
C ASP A 18 -3.54 -1.11 -21.27
N GLU A 19 -3.88 -2.40 -21.31
CA GLU A 19 -5.26 -2.83 -21.17
C GLU A 19 -5.68 -2.48 -19.75
N PRO A 20 -6.80 -1.74 -19.61
CA PRO A 20 -7.29 -1.39 -18.30
C PRO A 20 -7.52 -2.68 -17.50
N PRO A 21 -7.31 -2.65 -16.18
CA PRO A 21 -7.54 -3.83 -15.38
C PRO A 21 -9.01 -4.25 -15.51
N PRO A 22 -9.32 -5.55 -15.36
CA PRO A 22 -10.70 -6.00 -15.28
C PRO A 22 -11.49 -5.19 -14.24
N ALA A 23 -12.79 -5.01 -14.47
CA ALA A 23 -13.66 -4.21 -13.59
C ALA A 23 -13.51 -4.58 -12.10
N SER A 24 -13.40 -5.88 -11.80
CA SER A 24 -13.18 -6.39 -10.43
C SER A 24 -11.94 -5.86 -9.73
N VAL A 25 -10.89 -5.52 -10.48
CA VAL A 25 -9.66 -4.90 -9.98
C VAL A 25 -9.75 -3.37 -10.00
N ALA A 26 -10.38 -2.80 -11.02
CA ALA A 26 -10.62 -1.36 -11.09
C ALA A 26 -11.44 -0.86 -9.88
N ASP A 27 -12.47 -1.61 -9.48
CA ASP A 27 -13.40 -1.24 -8.39
C ASP A 27 -12.74 -1.18 -7.01
N VAL A 28 -11.62 -1.89 -6.80
CA VAL A 28 -10.92 -1.92 -5.50
C VAL A 28 -9.75 -0.94 -5.42
N ILE A 29 -9.36 -0.34 -6.55
CA ILE A 29 -8.31 0.67 -6.64
C ILE A 29 -8.97 2.05 -6.47
N PRO A 30 -8.59 2.84 -5.46
CA PRO A 30 -9.11 4.20 -5.31
C PRO A 30 -8.84 5.03 -6.57
N PRO A 31 -9.78 5.91 -6.99
CA PRO A 31 -9.61 6.75 -8.18
C PRO A 31 -8.62 7.90 -7.92
N PHE A 32 -7.33 7.59 -7.73
CA PHE A 32 -6.31 8.54 -7.29
C PHE A 32 -6.18 9.79 -8.20
N LYS A 33 -6.50 9.65 -9.49
CA LYS A 33 -6.49 10.76 -10.47
C LYS A 33 -7.54 11.84 -10.14
N GLN A 34 -8.59 11.49 -9.41
CA GLN A 34 -9.63 12.40 -8.94
C GLN A 34 -9.30 12.99 -7.57
N TYR A 35 -8.21 12.58 -6.91
CA TYR A 35 -7.85 13.03 -5.57
C TYR A 35 -6.95 14.28 -5.62
N GLY A 36 -7.01 15.10 -4.57
CA GLY A 36 -6.19 16.30 -4.51
C GLY A 36 -6.71 17.36 -3.55
N GLU A 37 -6.01 18.49 -3.54
CA GLU A 37 -6.33 19.64 -2.69
C GLU A 37 -7.71 20.21 -2.95
N HIS A 38 -8.17 20.19 -4.20
CA HIS A 38 -9.48 20.68 -4.61
C HIS A 38 -10.65 19.92 -3.98
N ASN A 39 -10.42 18.71 -3.44
CA ASN A 39 -11.44 17.98 -2.70
C ASN A 39 -11.46 18.32 -1.22
N CYS A 40 -10.44 19.01 -0.70
CA CYS A 40 -10.35 19.43 0.69
C CYS A 40 -11.12 20.73 0.88
N GLY A 41 -11.96 20.83 1.92
CA GLY A 41 -12.63 22.09 2.28
C GLY A 41 -14.16 22.03 2.44
N ASP A 42 -14.81 20.98 1.91
CA ASP A 42 -16.29 20.87 1.88
C ASP A 42 -16.82 19.60 2.56
N HIS A 43 -15.99 18.92 3.37
CA HIS A 43 -16.39 17.67 4.03
C HIS A 43 -17.36 17.86 5.21
N GLN A 44 -17.31 19.02 5.85
CA GLN A 44 -18.14 19.38 6.98
C GLN A 44 -18.63 20.82 6.79
N HIS A 45 -19.96 20.98 6.73
CA HIS A 45 -20.77 22.18 6.70
C HIS A 45 -20.06 23.55 6.66
N ASN A 46 -20.55 24.41 5.77
CA ASN A 46 -20.09 25.75 5.39
C ASN A 46 -20.05 26.78 6.55
N PHE A 47 -19.21 26.55 7.55
CA PHE A 47 -19.01 27.44 8.68
C PHE A 47 -17.74 28.27 8.47
N ASN A 48 -17.90 29.59 8.38
CA ASN A 48 -16.80 30.56 8.29
C ASN A 48 -15.93 30.64 9.57
N ASN A 49 -16.20 29.79 10.57
CA ASN A 49 -15.44 29.74 11.81
C ASN A 49 -14.06 29.12 11.54
N LYS A 50 -13.01 29.86 11.88
CA LYS A 50 -11.64 29.34 11.85
C LYS A 50 -11.29 28.69 13.18
N LEU A 51 -10.82 27.45 13.13
CA LEU A 51 -10.32 26.72 14.29
C LEU A 51 -8.84 26.42 14.13
N ALA A 52 -8.15 26.25 15.26
CA ALA A 52 -6.73 25.94 15.27
C ALA A 52 -6.52 24.43 15.04
N CYS A 53 -5.57 24.09 14.18
CA CYS A 53 -5.05 22.73 14.05
C CYS A 53 -4.41 22.26 15.36
N SER A 54 -4.74 21.05 15.84
CA SER A 54 -4.15 20.46 17.06
C SER A 54 -2.62 20.34 16.98
N ASN A 55 -2.06 20.13 15.78
CA ASN A 55 -0.63 19.87 15.61
C ASN A 55 0.21 21.14 15.40
N CYS A 56 -0.20 22.02 14.47
CA CYS A 56 0.60 23.20 14.10
C CYS A 56 0.02 24.53 14.62
N HIS A 57 -1.15 24.51 15.25
CA HIS A 57 -1.86 25.68 15.77
C HIS A 57 -2.25 26.75 14.74
N THR A 58 -1.96 26.53 13.44
CA THR A 58 -2.47 27.37 12.36
C THR A 58 -3.99 27.36 12.35
N ARG A 59 -4.58 28.55 12.22
CA ARG A 59 -6.04 28.73 12.13
C ARG A 59 -6.50 28.59 10.69
N VAL A 60 -7.28 27.56 10.42
CA VAL A 60 -7.85 27.25 9.09
C VAL A 60 -9.37 27.17 9.20
N LYS A 61 -10.10 27.16 8.07
CA LYS A 61 -11.56 27.01 8.11
C LYS A 61 -11.92 25.64 8.66
N LEU A 62 -13.06 25.51 9.34
CA LEU A 62 -13.52 24.22 9.88
C LEU A 62 -13.59 23.13 8.79
N GLY A 63 -14.05 23.46 7.58
CA GLY A 63 -14.11 22.51 6.45
C GLY A 63 -12.75 22.03 5.94
N GLU A 64 -11.65 22.69 6.33
CA GLU A 64 -10.26 22.34 5.99
C GLU A 64 -9.58 21.52 7.09
N LEU A 65 -10.30 21.23 8.20
CA LEU A 65 -9.84 20.37 9.28
C LEU A 65 -10.33 18.94 9.10
N HIS A 66 -9.51 18.00 9.55
CA HIS A 66 -9.76 16.57 9.48
C HIS A 66 -9.86 16.01 10.90
N ASP A 67 -10.98 15.34 11.19
CA ASP A 67 -11.27 14.72 12.48
C ASP A 67 -10.55 13.37 12.62
N LEU A 68 -9.53 13.31 13.46
CA LEU A 68 -8.93 12.04 13.83
C LEU A 68 -9.79 11.31 14.86
N PRO A 69 -9.83 9.97 14.86
CA PRO A 69 -10.59 9.19 15.84
C PRO A 69 -10.20 9.42 17.32
N CYS A 70 -9.01 9.98 17.59
CA CYS A 70 -8.60 10.38 18.93
C CYS A 70 -9.24 11.71 19.41
N GLY A 71 -9.98 12.42 18.55
CA GLY A 71 -10.59 13.72 18.82
C GLY A 71 -9.78 14.93 18.31
N ASP A 72 -8.56 14.71 17.81
CA ASP A 72 -7.75 15.80 17.25
C ASP A 72 -8.29 16.30 15.91
N LEU A 73 -8.24 17.62 15.70
CA LEU A 73 -8.56 18.26 14.44
C LEU A 73 -7.27 18.74 13.78
N ILE A 74 -6.92 18.19 12.62
CA ILE A 74 -5.68 18.54 11.93
C ILE A 74 -5.93 19.22 10.58
N CYS A 75 -5.13 20.23 10.25
CA CYS A 75 -5.15 20.81 8.91
C CYS A 75 -4.58 19.83 7.87
N ARG A 76 -4.84 20.11 6.60
CA ARG A 76 -4.35 19.31 5.48
C ARG A 76 -2.83 19.13 5.48
N ASP A 77 -2.06 20.16 5.78
CA ASP A 77 -0.59 20.06 5.79
C ASP A 77 -0.09 19.08 6.86
N CYS A 78 -0.71 19.12 8.04
CA CYS A 78 -0.42 18.17 9.10
C CYS A 78 -0.86 16.75 8.73
N LEU A 79 -1.97 16.59 8.00
CA LEU A 79 -2.40 15.30 7.48
C LEU A 79 -1.40 14.76 6.43
N LEU A 80 -0.89 15.60 5.52
CA LEU A 80 0.15 15.22 4.57
C LEU A 80 1.41 14.74 5.29
N VAL A 81 1.86 15.47 6.32
CA VAL A 81 3.00 15.05 7.15
C VAL A 81 2.75 13.68 7.80
N LYS A 82 1.54 13.44 8.34
CA LYS A 82 1.18 12.13 8.89
C LYS A 82 1.22 11.03 7.82
N ALA A 83 0.64 11.27 6.65
CA ALA A 83 0.63 10.31 5.54
C ALA A 83 2.06 9.97 5.07
N PHE A 84 2.94 10.95 4.91
CA PHE A 84 4.35 10.73 4.57
C PHE A 84 5.11 9.99 5.69
N SER A 85 4.80 10.27 6.95
CA SER A 85 5.48 9.64 8.09
C SER A 85 5.22 8.14 8.21
N VAL A 86 4.14 7.62 7.60
CA VAL A 86 3.84 6.18 7.56
C VAL A 86 4.96 5.42 6.88
N LYS A 87 5.38 5.87 5.70
CA LYS A 87 6.45 5.23 4.94
C LYS A 87 7.75 5.17 5.74
N TYR A 88 8.16 6.31 6.29
CA TYR A 88 9.34 6.39 7.16
C TYR A 88 9.23 5.49 8.40
N SER A 89 8.04 5.41 9.01
CA SER A 89 7.81 4.60 10.20
C SER A 89 7.87 3.10 9.89
N ILE A 90 7.35 2.67 8.74
CA ILE A 90 7.49 1.28 8.25
C ILE A 90 8.97 0.95 8.01
N GLU A 91 9.74 1.85 7.42
CA GLU A 91 11.18 1.67 7.19
C GLU A 91 11.94 1.52 8.51
N LYS A 92 11.74 2.48 9.41
CA LYS A 92 12.43 2.53 10.70
C LYS A 92 12.14 1.30 11.56
N ASN A 93 10.92 0.78 11.52
CA ASN A 93 10.46 -0.33 12.36
C ASN A 93 10.34 -1.66 11.59
N ARG A 94 11.01 -1.77 10.44
CA ARG A 94 10.85 -2.89 9.48
C ARG A 94 10.96 -4.26 10.14
N ASP A 95 12.03 -4.51 10.89
CA ASP A 95 12.30 -5.82 11.47
C ASP A 95 11.28 -6.19 12.55
N GLU A 96 10.89 -5.24 13.39
CA GLU A 96 9.90 -5.45 14.44
C GLU A 96 8.49 -5.66 13.87
N ILE A 97 8.15 -4.97 12.78
CA ILE A 97 6.93 -5.22 12.01
C ILE A 97 6.96 -6.64 11.44
N HIS A 98 8.06 -7.06 10.82
CA HIS A 98 8.19 -8.41 10.26
C HIS A 98 8.06 -9.50 11.32
N GLU A 99 8.77 -9.36 12.44
CA GLU A 99 8.70 -10.30 13.55
C GLU A 99 7.28 -10.41 14.11
N SER A 100 6.60 -9.27 14.31
CA SER A 100 5.22 -9.23 14.80
C SER A 100 4.26 -9.90 13.83
N ARG A 101 4.46 -9.72 12.52
CA ARG A 101 3.64 -10.35 11.48
C ARG A 101 3.92 -11.83 11.34
N LYS A 102 5.17 -12.28 11.51
CA LYS A 102 5.50 -13.71 11.56
C LYS A 102 4.72 -14.41 12.68
N LYS A 103 4.73 -13.82 13.88
CA LYS A 103 3.95 -14.31 15.03
C LYS A 103 2.44 -14.32 14.76
N MET A 104 1.92 -13.40 13.93
CA MET A 104 0.50 -13.43 13.53
C MET A 104 0.23 -14.62 12.60
N VAL A 105 1.09 -14.86 11.61
CA VAL A 105 0.98 -16.02 10.71
C VAL A 105 1.08 -17.34 11.49
N ASP A 106 1.98 -17.44 12.45
CA ASP A 106 2.11 -18.64 13.30
C ASP A 106 0.79 -18.92 14.07
N ILE A 107 0.09 -17.86 14.51
CA ILE A 107 -1.23 -17.98 15.15
C ILE A 107 -2.31 -18.41 14.15
N ASP A 108 -2.31 -17.83 12.94
CA ASP A 108 -3.28 -18.18 11.89
C ASP A 108 -3.12 -19.66 11.49
N LEU A 109 -1.88 -20.15 11.37
CA LEU A 109 -1.58 -21.56 11.10
C LEU A 109 -2.05 -22.47 12.23
N ALA A 110 -1.85 -22.07 13.50
CA ALA A 110 -2.34 -22.84 14.64
C ALA A 110 -3.88 -23.03 14.62
N PHE A 111 -4.65 -22.05 14.15
CA PHE A 111 -6.10 -22.20 13.98
C PHE A 111 -6.48 -23.17 12.86
N PHE A 112 -5.64 -23.29 11.82
CA PHE A 112 -5.84 -24.23 10.73
C PHE A 112 -5.48 -25.66 11.15
N ASP A 113 -4.34 -25.84 11.82
CA ASP A 113 -3.84 -27.16 12.22
C ASP A 113 -4.65 -27.79 13.37
N HIS A 114 -5.27 -26.95 14.21
CA HIS A 114 -6.05 -27.39 15.37
C HIS A 114 -7.46 -26.79 15.36
N PRO A 115 -8.36 -27.25 14.46
CA PRO A 115 -9.71 -26.68 14.33
C PRO A 115 -10.57 -26.88 15.59
N ASN A 116 -10.30 -27.94 16.37
CA ASN A 116 -11.01 -28.30 17.59
C ASN A 116 -10.33 -27.78 18.89
N MET A 117 -9.56 -26.70 18.79
CA MET A 117 -8.88 -26.07 19.93
C MET A 117 -9.84 -25.66 21.05
N ILE A 118 -9.41 -25.88 22.30
CA ILE A 118 -10.18 -25.53 23.50
C ILE A 118 -10.44 -24.02 23.53
N SER A 119 -11.66 -23.61 23.91
CA SER A 119 -12.10 -22.20 23.86
C SER A 119 -11.19 -21.22 24.61
N SER A 120 -10.60 -21.62 25.75
CA SER A 120 -9.69 -20.78 26.52
C SER A 120 -8.38 -20.48 25.77
N GLU A 121 -7.80 -21.50 25.14
CA GLU A 121 -6.61 -21.38 24.31
C GLU A 121 -6.89 -20.55 23.06
N ARG A 122 -8.01 -20.82 22.39
CA ARG A 122 -8.48 -20.05 21.23
C ARG A 122 -8.61 -18.56 21.57
N ASN A 123 -9.23 -18.24 22.71
CA ASN A 123 -9.38 -16.86 23.18
C ASN A 123 -8.04 -16.19 23.48
N LEU A 124 -7.07 -16.91 24.03
CA LEU A 124 -5.73 -16.40 24.27
C LEU A 124 -5.01 -16.04 22.95
N LEU A 125 -5.09 -16.91 21.95
CA LEU A 125 -4.51 -16.67 20.63
C LEU A 125 -5.17 -15.49 19.91
N ILE A 126 -6.50 -15.37 19.96
CA ILE A 126 -7.24 -14.22 19.40
C ILE A 126 -6.78 -12.90 20.05
N ARG A 127 -6.63 -12.88 21.38
CA ARG A 127 -6.13 -11.69 22.11
C ARG A 127 -4.70 -11.36 21.69
N ARG A 128 -3.81 -12.35 21.63
CA ARG A 128 -2.42 -12.16 21.20
C ARG A 128 -2.35 -11.64 19.76
N HIS A 129 -3.12 -12.22 18.85
CA HIS A 129 -3.23 -11.77 17.47
C HIS A 129 -3.69 -10.30 17.38
N THR A 130 -4.72 -9.94 18.15
CA THR A 130 -5.23 -8.55 18.22
C THR A 130 -4.17 -7.57 18.73
N LEU A 131 -3.39 -7.95 19.74
CA LEU A 131 -2.29 -7.13 20.26
C LEU A 131 -1.16 -6.96 19.24
N LEU A 132 -0.80 -8.02 18.52
CA LEU A 132 0.20 -7.96 17.44
C LEU A 132 -0.28 -7.05 16.30
N LYS A 133 -1.54 -7.15 15.89
CA LYS A 133 -2.13 -6.26 14.88
C LYS A 133 -2.06 -4.79 15.31
N ARG A 134 -2.44 -4.47 16.54
CA ARG A 134 -2.32 -3.10 17.10
C ARG A 134 -0.87 -2.63 17.14
N LYS A 135 0.07 -3.50 17.52
CA LYS A 135 1.50 -3.21 17.52
C LYS A 135 1.99 -2.87 16.12
N VAL A 136 1.63 -3.65 15.10
CA VAL A 136 2.00 -3.41 13.70
C VAL A 136 1.47 -2.07 13.19
N ILE A 137 0.19 -1.75 13.43
CA ILE A 137 -0.42 -0.47 13.03
C ILE A 137 0.31 0.71 13.70
N ARG A 138 0.64 0.58 14.99
CA ARG A 138 1.40 1.60 15.74
C ARG A 138 2.81 1.80 15.17
N LEU A 139 3.55 0.71 14.95
CA LEU A 139 4.91 0.76 14.39
C LEU A 139 4.94 1.35 12.99
N ALA A 140 3.89 1.13 12.20
CA ALA A 140 3.77 1.68 10.86
C ALA A 140 3.34 3.17 10.84
N GLY A 141 3.15 3.81 11.99
CA GLY A 141 2.80 5.23 12.05
C GLY A 141 1.34 5.53 11.75
N PHE A 142 0.45 4.54 11.82
CA PHE A 142 -0.99 4.72 11.60
C PHE A 142 -1.75 5.15 12.87
N THR A 143 -1.07 5.42 13.99
CA THR A 143 -1.75 5.78 15.26
C THR A 143 -1.48 7.21 15.72
N CYS A 144 -2.49 7.83 16.32
CA CYS A 144 -2.41 9.08 17.08
C CYS A 144 -3.06 8.86 18.46
N CYS A 145 -2.38 9.27 19.54
CA CYS A 145 -2.85 9.07 20.92
C CYS A 145 -3.21 7.60 21.25
N GLY A 146 -2.52 6.64 20.61
CA GLY A 146 -2.78 5.20 20.77
C GLY A 146 -3.96 4.65 19.97
N VAL A 147 -4.66 5.48 19.21
CA VAL A 147 -5.83 5.13 18.38
C VAL A 147 -5.42 5.12 16.90
N ASP A 148 -5.95 4.19 16.11
CA ASP A 148 -5.78 4.18 14.65
C ASP A 148 -6.36 5.47 14.05
N MET A 149 -5.53 6.22 13.32
CA MET A 149 -5.89 7.48 12.68
C MET A 149 -6.89 7.30 11.54
N ARG A 150 -7.05 6.08 11.00
CA ARG A 150 -7.92 5.78 9.86
C ARG A 150 -7.62 6.69 8.66
N LEU A 151 -6.32 6.83 8.35
CA LEU A 151 -5.83 7.70 7.27
C LEU A 151 -6.40 7.34 5.88
N ASP A 152 -6.92 6.12 5.73
CA ASP A 152 -7.65 5.67 4.54
C ASP A 152 -8.86 6.56 4.19
N ARG A 153 -9.50 7.15 5.20
CA ARG A 153 -10.68 8.03 4.99
C ARG A 153 -10.31 9.37 4.35
N PHE A 154 -9.05 9.77 4.41
CA PHE A 154 -8.60 11.08 3.92
C PHE A 154 -7.82 11.00 2.61
N LEU A 155 -7.79 9.84 1.95
CA LEU A 155 -7.15 9.68 0.64
C LEU A 155 -7.61 10.72 -0.40
N PRO A 156 -8.90 11.12 -0.48
CA PRO A 156 -9.34 12.14 -1.42
C PRO A 156 -8.73 13.53 -1.24
N CYS A 157 -8.32 13.88 -0.01
CA CYS A 157 -7.76 15.18 0.37
C CYS A 157 -6.25 15.29 0.10
N LEU A 158 -5.61 14.14 -0.14
CA LEU A 158 -4.18 14.02 -0.40
C LEU A 158 -3.92 14.10 -1.91
N SER A 159 -2.69 14.46 -2.30
CA SER A 159 -2.30 14.42 -3.71
C SER A 159 -2.31 12.98 -4.22
N THR A 160 -2.58 12.79 -5.51
CA THR A 160 -2.58 11.48 -6.19
C THR A 160 -1.42 10.57 -5.77
N MET A 161 -0.21 11.14 -5.70
CA MET A 161 1.00 10.41 -5.29
C MET A 161 0.92 9.92 -3.84
N VAL A 162 0.58 10.82 -2.91
CA VAL A 162 0.54 10.51 -1.46
C VAL A 162 -0.59 9.55 -1.15
N SER A 163 -1.77 9.73 -1.75
CA SER A 163 -2.90 8.82 -1.59
C SER A 163 -2.54 7.40 -2.05
N ARG A 164 -1.87 7.28 -3.21
CA ARG A 164 -1.42 5.98 -3.72
C ARG A 164 -0.41 5.31 -2.80
N GLU A 165 0.60 6.04 -2.33
CA GLU A 165 1.62 5.49 -1.42
C GLU A 165 1.01 5.04 -0.08
N LEU A 166 0.13 5.87 0.50
CA LEU A 166 -0.55 5.55 1.75
C LEU A 166 -1.48 4.33 1.61
N TRP A 167 -2.21 4.24 0.50
CA TRP A 167 -3.04 3.08 0.20
C TRP A 167 -2.21 1.81 0.03
N LEU A 168 -1.09 1.89 -0.70
CA LEU A 168 -0.14 0.77 -0.83
C LEU A 168 0.44 0.34 0.53
N ALA A 169 0.75 1.29 1.42
CA ALA A 169 1.20 0.99 2.77
C ALA A 169 0.14 0.24 3.58
N ALA A 170 -1.10 0.70 3.54
CA ALA A 170 -2.22 0.04 4.22
C ALA A 170 -2.47 -1.38 3.68
N ARG A 171 -2.39 -1.57 2.34
CA ARG A 171 -2.48 -2.89 1.70
C ARG A 171 -1.32 -3.79 2.09
N TRP A 172 -0.09 -3.29 2.07
CA TRP A 172 1.08 -4.05 2.48
C TRP A 172 0.97 -4.56 3.91
N LEU A 173 0.46 -3.75 4.84
CA LEU A 173 0.22 -4.15 6.24
C LEU A 173 -0.91 -5.18 6.40
N SER A 174 -1.89 -5.18 5.49
CA SER A 174 -3.05 -6.06 5.56
C SER A 174 -2.82 -7.40 4.86
N ASP A 175 -2.07 -7.40 3.77
CA ASP A 175 -1.89 -8.58 2.92
C ASP A 175 -0.97 -9.61 3.58
N THR A 176 -1.36 -10.88 3.50
CA THR A 176 -0.57 -12.00 4.03
C THR A 176 0.81 -12.02 3.36
N PRO A 177 1.90 -12.29 4.11
CA PRO A 177 3.26 -12.25 3.55
C PRO A 177 3.44 -13.08 2.27
N ASN A 178 2.83 -14.27 2.21
CA ASN A 178 2.95 -15.20 1.08
C ASN A 178 2.18 -14.77 -0.17
N ALA A 179 1.20 -13.88 -0.03
CA ALA A 179 0.40 -13.38 -1.14
C ALA A 179 0.98 -12.10 -1.76
N ARG A 180 2.02 -11.50 -1.15
CA ARG A 180 2.68 -10.31 -1.68
C ARG A 180 3.43 -10.62 -2.97
N ARG A 181 3.34 -9.70 -3.92
CA ARG A 181 4.03 -9.75 -5.21
C ARG A 181 4.74 -8.43 -5.48
N VAL A 182 5.64 -8.45 -6.47
CA VAL A 182 6.32 -7.26 -6.99
C VAL A 182 6.08 -7.13 -8.48
N CYS A 183 6.01 -5.89 -8.95
CA CYS A 183 5.89 -5.61 -10.37
C CYS A 183 7.10 -6.16 -11.14
N ALA A 184 6.82 -6.95 -12.16
CA ALA A 184 7.78 -7.63 -13.01
C ALA A 184 8.53 -6.69 -13.97
N TRP A 185 8.01 -5.48 -14.18
CA TRP A 185 8.63 -4.50 -15.07
C TRP A 185 10.05 -4.17 -14.54
N PRO A 186 11.09 -4.21 -15.41
CA PRO A 186 12.50 -4.11 -15.00
C PRO A 186 12.79 -2.92 -14.08
N ASP A 187 12.12 -1.80 -14.33
CA ASP A 187 12.31 -0.55 -13.63
C ASP A 187 11.20 -0.22 -12.62
N CYS A 188 10.25 -1.11 -12.35
CA CYS A 188 9.13 -0.82 -11.47
C CYS A 188 9.36 -1.38 -10.07
N GLY A 189 9.49 -2.72 -9.94
CA GLY A 189 9.66 -3.49 -8.68
C GLY A 189 8.76 -3.09 -7.51
N ALA A 190 7.67 -2.37 -7.78
CA ALA A 190 6.73 -1.87 -6.82
C ALA A 190 5.96 -3.03 -6.18
N TYR A 191 5.54 -2.85 -4.94
CA TYR A 191 4.61 -3.78 -4.30
C TYR A 191 3.29 -3.88 -5.07
N LEU A 192 2.83 -5.11 -5.30
CA LEU A 192 1.53 -5.41 -5.90
C LEU A 192 0.58 -5.96 -4.83
N PRO A 193 -0.48 -5.22 -4.48
CA PRO A 193 -1.51 -5.70 -3.55
C PRO A 193 -2.19 -6.96 -4.05
N VAL A 194 -2.60 -7.83 -3.12
CA VAL A 194 -3.32 -9.08 -3.43
C VAL A 194 -4.61 -8.80 -4.20
N CYS A 195 -5.32 -7.72 -3.83
CA CYS A 195 -6.55 -7.30 -4.49
C CYS A 195 -6.37 -6.82 -5.94
N CYS A 196 -5.13 -6.59 -6.39
CA CYS A 196 -4.86 -6.23 -7.78
C CYS A 196 -4.60 -7.44 -8.69
N GLY A 197 -4.63 -8.66 -8.15
CA GLY A 197 -4.41 -9.89 -8.91
C GLY A 197 -5.71 -10.49 -9.44
N TYR A 198 -5.73 -10.89 -10.71
CA TYR A 198 -6.89 -11.48 -11.39
C TYR A 198 -6.48 -12.68 -12.26
N PRO A 199 -7.35 -13.71 -12.38
CA PRO A 199 -7.08 -14.85 -13.26
C PRO A 199 -7.20 -14.45 -14.73
N VAL A 200 -6.37 -15.04 -15.59
CA VAL A 200 -6.52 -14.97 -17.05
C VAL A 200 -7.01 -16.34 -17.52
N PRO A 201 -8.30 -16.48 -17.90
CA PRO A 201 -8.91 -17.78 -18.20
C PRO A 201 -8.17 -18.58 -19.28
N GLU A 202 -7.58 -17.90 -20.25
CA GLU A 202 -6.96 -18.51 -21.43
C GLU A 202 -5.54 -19.02 -21.17
N GLU A 203 -4.84 -18.48 -20.16
CA GLU A 203 -3.41 -18.72 -19.94
C GLU A 203 -3.14 -19.68 -18.77
N CYS A 204 -4.17 -20.13 -18.05
CA CYS A 204 -4.02 -20.78 -16.74
C CYS A 204 -3.10 -19.98 -15.78
N ALA A 205 -3.01 -18.66 -15.99
CA ALA A 205 -2.09 -17.76 -15.33
C ALA A 205 -2.84 -16.71 -14.51
N ARG A 206 -2.11 -16.04 -13.63
CA ARG A 206 -2.62 -14.89 -12.87
C ARG A 206 -1.85 -13.64 -13.28
N ARG A 207 -2.55 -12.55 -13.56
CA ARG A 207 -1.95 -11.23 -13.80
C ARG A 207 -2.21 -10.33 -12.61
N TRP A 208 -1.38 -9.31 -12.46
CA TRP A 208 -1.56 -8.27 -11.45
C TRP A 208 -1.50 -6.90 -12.09
N TYR A 209 -2.43 -6.04 -11.71
CA TYR A 209 -2.37 -4.64 -12.11
C TYR A 209 -1.43 -3.84 -11.21
N CYS A 210 -0.45 -3.15 -11.79
CA CYS A 210 0.48 -2.30 -11.06
C CYS A 210 -0.03 -0.86 -10.98
N VAL A 211 -0.47 -0.41 -9.81
CA VAL A 211 -0.95 0.98 -9.63
C VAL A 211 0.14 2.06 -9.78
N VAL A 212 1.41 1.67 -9.72
CA VAL A 212 2.54 2.59 -9.93
C VAL A 212 2.80 2.77 -11.41
N CYS A 213 2.89 1.66 -12.15
CA CYS A 213 3.17 1.64 -13.58
C CYS A 213 1.91 1.84 -14.45
N GLN A 214 0.71 1.75 -13.86
CA GLN A 214 -0.60 1.81 -14.54
C GLN A 214 -0.77 0.78 -15.66
N GLY A 215 -0.19 -0.41 -15.47
CA GLY A 215 -0.21 -1.48 -16.46
C GLY A 215 -0.19 -2.86 -15.82
N ASN A 216 -0.39 -3.89 -16.64
CA ASN A 216 -0.42 -5.27 -16.21
C ASN A 216 1.00 -5.85 -16.04
N SER A 217 1.19 -6.58 -14.94
CA SER A 217 2.39 -7.32 -14.63
C SER A 217 2.06 -8.82 -14.68
N MET A 218 2.80 -9.57 -15.50
CA MET A 218 2.68 -11.03 -15.57
C MET A 218 3.29 -11.72 -14.34
N ASP A 219 2.83 -12.94 -14.06
CA ASP A 219 3.27 -13.77 -12.95
C ASP A 219 4.78 -14.03 -13.01
N CYS A 220 5.54 -13.32 -12.18
CA CYS A 220 6.89 -13.74 -11.87
C CYS A 220 6.80 -14.63 -10.64
N ALA A 221 7.07 -15.92 -10.82
CA ALA A 221 7.27 -16.93 -9.77
C ALA A 221 8.37 -16.60 -8.73
N ARG A 222 8.83 -15.35 -8.65
CA ARG A 222 9.59 -14.83 -7.52
C ARG A 222 8.63 -14.56 -6.37
N THR A 223 8.30 -15.61 -5.62
CA THR A 223 8.08 -15.43 -4.17
C THR A 223 9.26 -14.64 -3.63
N LEU A 224 8.97 -13.52 -2.96
CA LEU A 224 9.97 -12.58 -2.47
C LEU A 224 11.07 -13.26 -1.65
N GLU A 225 12.32 -13.19 -2.11
CA GLU A 225 13.39 -12.96 -1.15
C GLU A 225 13.38 -11.47 -0.77
N MET A 226 13.28 -11.19 0.52
CA MET A 226 12.90 -9.90 1.11
C MET A 226 13.80 -8.70 0.76
N ALA A 227 14.95 -8.91 0.11
CA ALA A 227 15.88 -7.86 -0.27
C ALA A 227 15.48 -7.08 -1.55
N GLN A 228 14.43 -7.50 -2.27
CA GLN A 228 14.18 -7.05 -3.65
C GLN A 228 12.97 -6.10 -3.85
N THR A 229 12.24 -5.70 -2.81
CA THR A 229 11.04 -4.83 -2.99
C THR A 229 11.39 -3.35 -3.05
N ARG A 230 10.88 -2.63 -4.06
CA ARG A 230 10.89 -1.15 -4.14
C ARG A 230 9.74 -0.50 -3.33
N PHE A 231 9.25 -1.22 -2.33
CA PHE A 231 8.31 -0.69 -1.35
C PHE A 231 8.87 -1.02 0.03
N PRO A 232 9.15 -0.01 0.87
CA PRO A 232 8.83 1.42 0.66
C PRO A 232 9.77 2.20 -0.29
N PHE A 233 10.78 1.58 -0.90
CA PHE A 233 11.85 2.27 -1.62
C PHE A 233 11.56 2.70 -3.07
N LEU A 234 11.47 4.00 -3.37
CA LEU A 234 11.95 4.53 -4.66
C LEU A 234 12.62 5.90 -4.44
N PRO A 235 13.76 6.24 -5.09
CA PRO A 235 14.50 5.50 -6.14
C PRO A 235 16.02 5.35 -5.87
N ARG A 236 16.72 4.59 -6.73
CA ARG A 236 17.84 5.20 -7.47
C ARG A 236 17.46 5.16 -8.96
N GLY A 237 17.41 6.32 -9.62
CA GLY A 237 17.41 6.41 -11.08
C GLY A 237 18.67 5.73 -11.62
N GLN A 238 18.47 4.71 -12.44
CA GLN A 238 18.64 4.71 -13.91
C GLN A 238 20.10 4.81 -14.38
N PRO A 239 20.38 4.16 -15.52
CA PRO A 239 20.36 4.99 -16.72
C PRO A 239 19.33 4.50 -17.74
N ALA A 240 18.58 5.48 -18.26
CA ALA A 240 18.12 5.43 -19.62
C ALA A 240 19.30 5.06 -20.53
N LEU A 241 19.16 4.00 -21.33
CA LEU A 241 19.90 3.93 -22.58
C LEU A 241 19.02 4.65 -23.61
N THR A 242 19.42 5.87 -23.92
CA THR A 242 18.95 6.71 -25.04
C THR A 242 19.04 5.98 -26.40
N PRO A 243 18.36 6.48 -27.44
CA PRO A 243 17.99 5.73 -28.64
C PRO A 243 19.16 5.46 -29.61
N SER A 244 18.83 4.67 -30.63
CA SER A 244 19.63 4.28 -31.79
C SER A 244 20.55 5.37 -32.33
N SER A 245 21.81 4.98 -32.58
CA SER A 245 22.63 5.53 -33.68
C SER A 245 22.17 4.92 -35.00
#